data_AF-A0A1F5BIZ2-F1
#
_entry.id   AF-A0A1F5BIZ2-F1
#
_cell.length_a   1.000
_cell.length_b   1.000
_cell.length_c   1.000
_cell.angle_alpha   90.00
_cell.angle_beta   90.00
_cell.angle_gamma   90.00
#
_symmetry.space_group_name_H-M   'P 1'
#
loop_
_entity.id
_entity.type
_entity.pdbx_description
1 polymer ?
#
loop_
_entity_poly.entity_id
_entity_poly.type
_entity_poly.pdbx_seq_one_letter_code
_entity_poly.pdbx_strand_id
1 'polypeptide(L)'
;MAELKHGFKIETAKCEGRMYCMRACPTHAIRVKNGKAHLIAELCIDCGSCLGVCPSKAIVATTISLAELDRFKFKVAVASPALYTQFGLNDSPAQVSRALFDLGFDAVWEYAVDIELVVRAITDCVKKWPGPFPLISDSCPVVVRLIQVAYPSLVDQLLPTEVPREIAGREVKRRYSQELGLRPEQIAAIYITPCQAKSISILQPAEEVKSYLDGAIGISEIYNDVLFRLRKDTKKLPSDRQEGLVDSGDFFHWANPEGEFPNLSPEHYLPVTGLTDIMKVFNDVERGRLSNIEFLECHACPGGCLGGNLTVENLYAARSKDLHLKANMPKPPPEFEREVARRYATEDLAMRGSIKPRSMAKDVVDLRERVMRRKRAEEVLKGLPLLNCGLCGAPSCKDHSDDVAQARTEISDCVFLSKARIDQLRKTYKKGPRSSRT
;
A
#
# COMPACT_ATOMS: atom_id res chain seq x y z
N MET A 1 20.65 12.21 6.39
CA MET A 1 19.68 11.43 5.58
C MET A 1 18.28 11.74 6.08
N ALA A 2 17.29 11.88 5.19
CA ALA A 2 15.92 12.18 5.59
C ALA A 2 15.30 11.00 6.35
N GLU A 3 14.51 11.29 7.39
CA GLU A 3 13.75 10.29 8.15
C GLU A 3 12.75 9.57 7.23
N LEU A 4 12.73 8.23 7.24
CA LEU A 4 11.76 7.45 6.46
C LEU A 4 10.35 7.76 6.96
N LYS A 5 9.51 8.31 6.09
CA LYS A 5 8.10 8.52 6.39
C LYS A 5 7.34 7.24 6.04
N HIS A 6 6.40 6.88 6.90
CA HIS A 6 5.53 5.72 6.72
C HIS A 6 4.08 6.16 6.52
N GLY A 7 3.30 5.29 5.87
CA GLY A 7 1.87 5.45 5.63
C GLY A 7 1.03 5.41 6.90
N PHE A 8 1.64 5.26 8.07
CA PHE A 8 1.00 5.40 9.37
C PHE A 8 1.95 5.97 10.42
N LYS A 9 1.37 6.42 11.54
CA LYS A 9 2.07 6.83 12.76
C LYS A 9 1.55 6.02 13.95
N ILE A 10 2.41 5.76 14.92
CA ILE A 10 2.03 5.12 16.19
C ILE A 10 1.87 6.22 17.24
N GLU A 11 0.64 6.46 17.68
CA GLU A 11 0.32 7.31 18.80
C GLU A 11 0.62 6.58 20.11
N THR A 12 1.85 6.74 20.61
CA THR A 12 2.36 6.04 21.80
C THR A 12 1.49 6.27 23.04
N ALA A 13 0.83 7.42 23.15
CA ALA A 13 -0.13 7.72 24.22
C ALA A 13 -1.32 6.76 24.25
N LYS A 14 -1.86 6.37 23.08
CA LYS A 14 -2.99 5.41 22.95
C LYS A 14 -2.54 3.94 22.93
N CYS A 15 -1.25 3.67 22.78
CA CYS A 15 -0.75 2.30 22.66
C CYS A 15 -0.75 1.58 24.01
N GLU A 16 -1.46 0.46 24.10
CA GLU A 16 -1.51 -0.37 25.32
C GLU A 16 -0.61 -1.61 25.27
N GLY A 17 0.25 -1.73 24.24
CA GLY A 17 1.23 -2.82 24.17
C GLY A 17 0.63 -4.23 23.98
N ARG A 18 -0.61 -4.35 23.48
CA ARG A 18 -1.32 -5.62 23.32
C ARG A 18 -0.77 -6.57 22.23
N MET A 19 0.29 -6.18 21.52
CA MET A 19 1.03 -7.00 20.55
C MET A 19 0.28 -7.48 19.28
N TYR A 20 -1.00 -7.16 19.07
CA TYR A 20 -1.73 -7.52 17.84
C TYR A 20 -1.02 -7.06 16.57
N CYS A 21 -0.57 -5.80 16.54
CA CYS A 21 0.16 -5.22 15.43
C CYS A 21 1.50 -5.92 15.14
N MET A 22 2.20 -6.36 16.19
CA MET A 22 3.44 -7.14 16.07
C MET A 22 3.19 -8.50 15.41
N ARG A 23 2.12 -9.20 15.83
CA ARG A 23 1.76 -10.51 15.28
C ARG A 23 1.22 -10.44 13.84
N ALA A 24 0.52 -9.37 13.50
CA ALA A 24 -0.04 -9.18 12.16
C ALA A 24 0.98 -8.65 11.14
N CYS A 25 2.16 -8.20 11.56
CA CYS A 25 3.13 -7.60 10.67
C CYS A 25 3.85 -8.68 9.83
N PRO A 26 3.71 -8.69 8.50
CA PRO A 26 4.21 -9.76 7.62
C PRO A 26 5.74 -9.78 7.50
N THR A 27 6.37 -8.61 7.62
CA THR A 27 7.83 -8.44 7.54
C THR A 27 8.46 -8.29 8.91
N HIS A 28 7.69 -8.56 9.98
CA HIS A 28 8.16 -8.43 11.36
C HIS A 28 8.77 -7.05 11.64
N ALA A 29 8.18 -5.97 11.12
CA ALA A 29 8.67 -4.61 11.30
C ALA A 29 8.35 -4.00 12.68
N ILE A 30 7.43 -4.59 13.44
CA ILE A 30 6.98 -4.04 14.73
C ILE A 30 7.62 -4.83 15.88
N ARG A 31 8.08 -4.10 16.91
CA ARG A 31 8.48 -4.62 18.21
C ARG A 31 7.58 -4.04 19.30
N VAL A 32 7.40 -4.73 20.41
CA VAL A 32 6.70 -4.17 21.59
C VAL A 32 7.63 -4.14 22.79
N LYS A 33 8.09 -2.96 23.16
CA LYS A 33 9.00 -2.76 24.29
C LYS A 33 8.41 -1.78 25.28
N ASN A 34 8.56 -2.08 26.57
CA ASN A 34 8.02 -1.26 27.67
C ASN A 34 6.54 -0.95 27.50
N GLY A 35 5.76 -1.95 27.04
CA GLY A 35 4.32 -1.82 26.81
C GLY A 35 3.94 -0.93 25.62
N LYS A 36 4.87 -0.57 24.73
CA LYS A 36 4.61 0.29 23.57
C LYS A 36 5.14 -0.35 22.28
N ALA A 37 4.40 -0.14 21.18
CA ALA A 37 4.82 -0.58 19.86
C ALA A 37 5.87 0.37 19.29
N HIS A 38 6.92 -0.20 18.69
CA HIS A 38 8.02 0.49 18.02
C HIS A 38 8.17 -0.07 16.62
N LEU A 39 8.37 0.80 15.63
CA LEU A 39 8.56 0.43 14.24
C LEU A 39 10.05 0.38 13.91
N ILE A 40 10.50 -0.72 13.30
CA ILE A 40 11.77 -0.81 12.59
C ILE A 40 11.47 -0.40 11.15
N ALA A 41 11.73 0.88 10.85
CA ALA A 41 11.31 1.56 9.62
C ALA A 41 11.77 0.82 8.35
N GLU A 42 12.98 0.26 8.37
CA GLU A 42 13.63 -0.40 7.24
C GLU A 42 12.93 -1.70 6.83
N LEU A 43 12.23 -2.34 7.77
CA LEU A 43 11.48 -3.58 7.53
C LEU A 43 10.05 -3.31 7.04
N CYS A 44 9.56 -2.09 7.21
CA CYS A 44 8.16 -1.76 6.94
C CYS A 44 7.92 -1.58 5.44
N ILE A 45 6.91 -2.30 4.94
CA ILE A 45 6.43 -2.23 3.55
C ILE A 45 5.13 -1.43 3.40
N ASP A 46 4.68 -0.80 4.50
CA ASP A 46 3.47 0.03 4.54
C ASP A 46 2.18 -0.69 4.12
N CYS A 47 2.09 -2.00 4.38
CA CYS A 47 0.89 -2.81 4.10
C CYS A 47 -0.34 -2.42 4.95
N GLY A 48 -0.12 -1.82 6.13
CA GLY A 48 -1.20 -1.40 7.02
C GLY A 48 -1.91 -2.54 7.75
N SER A 49 -1.42 -3.79 7.69
CA SER A 49 -1.98 -4.89 8.49
C SER A 49 -2.04 -4.58 9.99
N CYS A 50 -1.11 -3.75 10.48
CA CYS A 50 -1.09 -3.27 11.85
C CYS A 50 -2.20 -2.26 12.18
N LEU A 51 -2.63 -1.45 11.20
CA LEU A 51 -3.70 -0.45 11.33
C LEU A 51 -5.03 -1.13 11.65
N GLY A 52 -5.39 -2.16 10.87
CA GLY A 52 -6.66 -2.87 10.98
C GLY A 52 -6.83 -3.72 12.24
N VAL A 53 -5.73 -4.12 12.90
CA VAL A 53 -5.78 -5.02 14.08
C VAL A 53 -5.58 -4.30 15.42
N CYS A 54 -5.32 -2.99 15.43
CA CYS A 54 -5.02 -2.27 16.67
C CYS A 54 -6.30 -1.94 17.46
N PRO A 55 -6.57 -2.60 18.61
CA PRO A 55 -7.83 -2.40 19.33
C PRO A 55 -7.95 -1.00 19.94
N SER A 56 -6.84 -0.38 20.33
CA SER A 56 -6.83 0.97 20.91
C SER A 56 -6.75 2.08 19.86
N LYS A 57 -6.80 1.73 18.55
CA LYS A 57 -6.66 2.68 17.42
C LYS A 57 -5.44 3.60 17.56
N ALA A 58 -4.35 3.06 18.11
CA ALA A 58 -3.10 3.78 18.31
C ALA A 58 -2.26 3.89 17.04
N ILE A 59 -2.63 3.19 15.97
CA ILE A 59 -1.94 3.25 14.69
C ILE A 59 -2.86 3.97 13.72
N VAL A 60 -2.43 5.16 13.26
CA VAL A 60 -3.25 6.09 12.47
C VAL A 60 -2.58 6.32 11.12
N ALA A 61 -3.38 6.33 10.05
CA ALA A 61 -2.87 6.53 8.70
C ALA A 61 -2.23 7.92 8.53
N THR A 62 -1.21 8.00 7.67
CA THR A 62 -0.61 9.26 7.25
C THR A 62 -1.29 9.71 5.97
N THR A 63 -2.26 10.60 6.12
CA THR A 63 -3.03 11.27 5.05
C THR A 63 -2.94 12.78 5.26
N ILE A 64 -3.41 13.55 4.28
CA ILE A 64 -3.69 14.96 4.48
C ILE A 64 -5.16 15.12 4.90
N SER A 65 -5.47 16.20 5.59
CA SER A 65 -6.84 16.59 5.94
C SER A 65 -7.41 17.59 4.93
N LEU A 66 -8.75 17.69 4.87
CA LEU A 66 -9.42 18.70 4.04
C LEU A 66 -9.01 20.14 4.41
N ALA A 67 -8.71 20.40 5.69
CA ALA A 67 -8.27 21.71 6.16
C ALA A 67 -6.91 22.14 5.57
N GLU A 68 -6.03 21.18 5.25
CA GLU A 68 -4.73 21.48 4.62
C GLU A 68 -4.88 21.95 3.17
N LEU A 69 -6.06 21.80 2.56
CA LEU A 69 -6.30 22.19 1.17
C LEU A 69 -6.42 23.71 1.00
N ASP A 70 -6.65 24.48 2.07
CA ASP A 70 -6.84 25.93 2.00
C ASP A 70 -5.60 26.71 1.55
N ARG A 71 -4.44 26.07 1.51
CA ARG A 71 -3.21 26.64 0.91
C ARG A 71 -3.23 26.68 -0.62
N PHE A 72 -4.16 25.97 -1.27
CA PHE A 72 -4.26 25.89 -2.72
C PHE A 72 -5.39 26.78 -3.25
N LYS A 73 -5.23 27.27 -4.49
CA LYS A 73 -6.20 28.13 -5.16
C LYS A 73 -7.28 27.36 -5.92
N PHE A 74 -6.97 26.15 -6.36
CA PHE A 74 -7.88 25.28 -7.10
C PHE A 74 -7.66 23.84 -6.65
N LYS A 75 -8.72 23.12 -6.27
CA LYS A 75 -8.65 21.85 -5.56
C LYS A 75 -9.28 20.75 -6.40
N VAL A 76 -8.49 19.77 -6.82
CA VAL A 76 -8.95 18.66 -7.66
C VAL A 76 -8.90 17.35 -6.87
N ALA A 77 -10.04 16.68 -6.76
CA ALA A 77 -10.13 15.33 -6.23
C ALA A 77 -9.83 14.32 -7.33
N VAL A 78 -8.67 13.67 -7.31
CA VAL A 78 -8.35 12.54 -8.16
C VAL A 78 -9.01 11.30 -7.55
N ALA A 79 -10.17 10.91 -8.06
CA ALA A 79 -11.05 9.95 -7.41
C ALA A 79 -10.66 8.51 -7.76
N SER A 80 -10.32 7.70 -6.76
CA SER A 80 -10.06 6.27 -7.00
C SER A 80 -11.33 5.53 -7.46
N PRO A 81 -11.24 4.57 -8.39
CA PRO A 81 -12.35 3.67 -8.73
C PRO A 81 -13.03 3.04 -7.51
N ALA A 82 -12.22 2.67 -6.51
CA ALA A 82 -12.70 2.06 -5.28
C ALA A 82 -13.58 2.98 -4.43
N LEU A 83 -13.57 4.31 -4.63
CA LEU A 83 -14.43 5.25 -3.91
C LEU A 83 -15.91 5.01 -4.19
N TYR A 84 -16.26 4.85 -5.46
CA TYR A 84 -17.64 4.79 -5.92
C TYR A 84 -18.35 3.49 -5.54
N THR A 85 -17.58 2.49 -5.10
CA THR A 85 -18.10 1.18 -4.67
C THR A 85 -18.42 1.12 -3.19
N GLN A 86 -18.14 2.18 -2.43
CA GLN A 86 -18.26 2.19 -0.96
C GLN A 86 -19.65 2.61 -0.47
N PHE A 87 -20.50 3.07 -1.38
CA PHE A 87 -21.84 3.57 -1.08
C PHE A 87 -22.89 2.60 -1.60
N GLY A 88 -24.17 2.90 -1.33
CA GLY A 88 -25.28 1.99 -1.63
C GLY A 88 -25.39 1.65 -3.12
N LEU A 89 -26.08 0.54 -3.42
CA LEU A 89 -26.25 0.03 -4.79
C LEU A 89 -26.84 1.07 -5.74
N ASN A 90 -27.72 1.95 -5.25
CA ASN A 90 -28.38 2.99 -6.03
C ASN A 90 -27.67 4.35 -6.01
N ASP A 91 -26.62 4.53 -5.19
CA ASP A 91 -25.84 5.78 -5.15
C ASP A 91 -24.94 5.83 -6.40
N SER A 92 -25.23 6.72 -7.35
CA SER A 92 -24.50 6.77 -8.62
C SER A 92 -23.13 7.43 -8.47
N PRO A 93 -22.15 7.11 -9.35
CA PRO A 93 -20.86 7.78 -9.31
C PRO A 93 -20.96 9.30 -9.42
N ALA A 94 -21.88 9.80 -10.25
CA ALA A 94 -22.16 11.24 -10.36
C ALA A 94 -22.62 11.87 -9.04
N GLN A 95 -23.42 11.18 -8.23
CA GLN A 95 -23.83 11.67 -6.91
C GLN A 95 -22.65 11.71 -5.92
N VAL A 96 -21.77 10.71 -5.98
CA VAL A 96 -20.55 10.66 -5.15
C VAL A 96 -19.59 11.77 -5.56
N SER A 97 -19.34 11.95 -6.86
CA SER A 97 -18.54 13.08 -7.39
C SER A 97 -19.15 14.40 -6.96
N ARG A 98 -20.49 14.54 -7.00
CA ARG A 98 -21.17 15.75 -6.53
C ARG A 98 -20.87 16.07 -5.07
N ALA A 99 -20.93 15.06 -4.21
CA ALA A 99 -20.63 15.23 -2.79
C ALA A 99 -19.21 15.73 -2.56
N LEU A 100 -18.23 15.36 -3.40
CA LEU A 100 -16.86 15.89 -3.29
C LEU A 100 -16.81 17.41 -3.55
N PHE A 101 -17.59 17.96 -4.47
CA PHE A 101 -17.69 19.41 -4.64
C PHE A 101 -18.23 20.09 -3.38
N ASP A 102 -19.25 19.49 -2.74
CA ASP A 102 -19.82 20.01 -1.50
C ASP A 102 -18.88 19.89 -0.28
N LEU A 103 -17.80 19.11 -0.41
CA LEU A 103 -16.68 19.04 0.55
C LEU A 103 -15.57 20.06 0.27
N GLY A 104 -15.74 20.88 -0.76
CA GLY A 104 -14.82 21.98 -1.08
C GLY A 104 -13.80 21.67 -2.16
N PHE A 105 -14.00 20.64 -2.97
CA PHE A 105 -13.24 20.45 -4.22
C PHE A 105 -13.85 21.28 -5.36
N ASP A 106 -13.00 21.87 -6.20
CA ASP A 106 -13.42 22.65 -7.36
C ASP A 106 -13.63 21.78 -8.61
N ALA A 107 -12.97 20.61 -8.65
CA ALA A 107 -13.12 19.61 -9.70
C ALA A 107 -12.92 18.18 -9.18
N VAL A 108 -13.51 17.21 -9.89
CA VAL A 108 -13.26 15.78 -9.70
C VAL A 108 -12.61 15.25 -10.97
N TRP A 109 -11.47 14.58 -10.80
CA TRP A 109 -10.72 13.96 -11.89
C TRP A 109 -10.88 12.46 -11.85
N GLU A 110 -11.55 11.93 -12.86
CA GLU A 110 -11.70 10.51 -13.10
C GLU A 110 -10.75 10.11 -14.22
N TYR A 111 -9.86 9.17 -13.93
CA TYR A 111 -8.68 8.93 -14.74
C TYR A 111 -8.81 7.67 -15.61
N ALA A 112 -9.99 7.49 -16.23
CA ALA A 112 -10.28 6.35 -17.10
C ALA A 112 -9.38 6.33 -18.35
N VAL A 113 -9.14 7.49 -18.96
CA VAL A 113 -8.20 7.63 -20.08
C VAL A 113 -6.78 7.27 -19.61
N ASP A 114 -6.35 7.77 -18.45
CA ASP A 114 -5.01 7.50 -17.92
C ASP A 114 -4.80 6.00 -17.59
N ILE A 115 -5.86 5.31 -17.14
CA ILE A 115 -5.87 3.85 -16.97
C ILE A 115 -5.62 3.15 -18.32
N GLU A 116 -6.38 3.50 -19.35
CA GLU A 116 -6.27 2.84 -20.65
C GLU A 116 -4.90 3.09 -21.31
N LEU A 117 -4.29 4.27 -21.10
CA LEU A 117 -2.91 4.53 -21.51
C LEU A 117 -1.92 3.52 -20.90
N VAL A 118 -2.05 3.24 -19.60
CA VAL A 118 -1.18 2.29 -18.90
C VAL A 118 -1.47 0.86 -19.34
N VAL A 119 -2.72 0.49 -19.56
CA VAL A 119 -3.08 -0.84 -20.10
C VAL A 119 -2.38 -1.10 -21.44
N ARG A 120 -2.36 -0.12 -22.35
CA ARG A 120 -1.63 -0.23 -23.63
C ARG A 120 -0.12 -0.31 -23.41
N ALA A 121 0.41 0.50 -22.49
CA ALA A 121 1.83 0.48 -22.15
C ALA A 121 2.29 -0.86 -21.56
N ILE A 122 1.49 -1.47 -20.68
CA ILE A 122 1.70 -2.82 -20.14
C ILE A 122 1.77 -3.83 -21.29
N THR A 123 0.78 -3.80 -22.18
CA THR A 123 0.70 -4.72 -23.32
C THR A 123 1.95 -4.64 -24.20
N ASP A 124 2.40 -3.43 -24.53
CA ASP A 124 3.60 -3.21 -25.32
C ASP A 124 4.88 -3.59 -24.57
N CYS A 125 4.93 -3.33 -23.26
CA CYS A 125 6.07 -3.66 -22.42
C CYS A 125 6.26 -5.18 -22.33
N VAL A 126 5.20 -5.94 -22.07
CA VAL A 126 5.23 -7.41 -22.05
C VAL A 126 5.73 -7.98 -23.37
N LYS A 127 5.21 -7.51 -24.51
CA LYS A 127 5.62 -7.97 -25.85
C LYS A 127 7.08 -7.70 -26.19
N LYS A 128 7.64 -6.60 -25.66
CA LYS A 128 9.00 -6.13 -25.96
C LYS A 128 9.98 -6.44 -24.83
N TRP A 129 9.55 -7.15 -23.79
CA TRP A 129 10.33 -7.34 -22.57
C TRP A 129 11.62 -8.13 -22.84
N PRO A 130 12.80 -7.56 -22.57
CA PRO A 130 14.08 -8.25 -22.79
C PRO A 130 14.55 -9.05 -21.57
N GLY A 131 13.89 -8.88 -20.42
CA GLY A 131 14.30 -9.44 -19.14
C GLY A 131 13.65 -10.79 -18.82
N PRO A 132 13.89 -11.33 -17.61
CA PRO A 132 13.22 -12.53 -17.16
C PRO A 132 11.73 -12.27 -16.89
N PHE A 133 10.90 -13.27 -17.14
CA PHE A 133 9.49 -13.28 -16.77
C PHE A 133 9.29 -13.93 -15.38
N PRO A 134 8.20 -13.58 -14.65
CA PRO A 134 7.15 -12.62 -15.03
C PRO A 134 7.56 -11.15 -14.83
N LEU A 135 6.99 -10.26 -15.64
CA LEU A 135 6.88 -8.84 -15.29
C LEU A 135 5.85 -8.69 -14.16
N ILE A 136 6.14 -7.83 -13.19
CA ILE A 136 5.35 -7.66 -11.97
C ILE A 136 4.75 -6.25 -11.97
N SER A 137 3.43 -6.15 -11.81
CA SER A 137 2.74 -4.87 -11.69
C SER A 137 3.30 -4.02 -10.53
N ASP A 138 3.53 -2.73 -10.80
CA ASP A 138 3.96 -1.72 -9.83
C ASP A 138 2.78 -0.92 -9.23
N SER A 139 1.56 -1.21 -9.67
CA SER A 139 0.33 -0.52 -9.26
C SER A 139 0.07 -0.56 -7.76
N CYS A 140 0.46 -1.62 -7.06
CA CYS A 140 0.33 -1.73 -5.61
C CYS A 140 1.63 -1.28 -4.90
N PRO A 141 1.67 -0.12 -4.20
CA PRO A 141 2.89 0.37 -3.57
C PRO A 141 3.44 -0.56 -2.47
N VAL A 142 2.56 -1.36 -1.86
CA VAL A 142 2.94 -2.37 -0.87
C VAL A 142 3.74 -3.49 -1.53
N VAL A 143 3.38 -3.89 -2.75
CA VAL A 143 4.09 -4.92 -3.53
C VAL A 143 5.46 -4.39 -3.96
N VAL A 144 5.51 -3.16 -4.46
CA VAL A 144 6.79 -2.49 -4.76
C VAL A 144 7.70 -2.48 -3.53
N ARG A 145 7.20 -2.03 -2.36
CA ARG A 145 8.00 -2.02 -1.12
C ARG A 145 8.36 -3.42 -0.64
N LEU A 146 7.49 -4.41 -0.80
CA LEU A 146 7.78 -5.82 -0.49
C LEU A 146 8.97 -6.31 -1.33
N ILE A 147 8.98 -6.01 -2.63
CA ILE A 147 10.10 -6.35 -3.51
C ILE A 147 11.37 -5.62 -3.05
N GLN A 148 11.31 -4.32 -2.79
CA GLN A 148 12.46 -3.54 -2.32
C GLN A 148 13.09 -4.10 -1.03
N VAL A 149 12.26 -4.61 -0.10
CA VAL A 149 12.67 -5.00 1.26
C VAL A 149 12.99 -6.49 1.38
N ALA A 150 12.17 -7.36 0.77
CA ALA A 150 12.19 -8.81 0.99
C ALA A 150 12.59 -9.62 -0.25
N TYR A 151 12.37 -9.10 -1.47
CA TYR A 151 12.69 -9.78 -2.74
C TYR A 151 13.51 -8.89 -3.67
N PRO A 152 14.68 -8.38 -3.23
CA PRO A 152 15.43 -7.38 -3.99
C PRO A 152 15.95 -7.90 -5.35
N SER A 153 16.03 -9.21 -5.53
CA SER A 153 16.32 -9.89 -6.80
C SER A 153 15.26 -9.65 -7.88
N LEU A 154 14.02 -9.34 -7.48
CA LEU A 154 12.87 -9.13 -8.37
C LEU A 154 12.64 -7.65 -8.74
N VAL A 155 13.50 -6.74 -8.27
CA VAL A 155 13.35 -5.30 -8.55
C VAL A 155 13.37 -5.01 -10.05
N ASP A 156 14.24 -5.68 -10.80
CA ASP A 156 14.36 -5.49 -12.25
C ASP A 156 13.21 -6.14 -13.04
N GLN A 157 12.33 -6.90 -12.37
CA GLN A 157 11.09 -7.46 -12.94
C GLN A 157 9.86 -6.59 -12.66
N LEU A 158 10.00 -5.47 -11.94
CA LEU A 158 8.91 -4.50 -11.79
C LEU A 158 8.62 -3.81 -13.13
N LEU A 159 7.35 -3.65 -13.44
CA LEU A 159 6.87 -2.94 -14.62
C LEU A 159 7.45 -1.51 -14.65
N PRO A 160 8.20 -1.12 -15.71
CA PRO A 160 8.89 0.16 -15.78
C PRO A 160 8.02 1.29 -16.39
N THR A 161 6.73 1.35 -16.01
CA THR A 161 5.79 2.36 -16.49
C THR A 161 5.32 3.27 -15.36
N GLU A 162 4.85 4.47 -15.67
CA GLU A 162 4.14 5.30 -14.70
C GLU A 162 2.78 4.68 -14.35
N VAL A 163 2.37 4.81 -13.09
CA VAL A 163 1.06 4.35 -12.63
C VAL A 163 -0.04 5.35 -13.02
N PRO A 164 -1.30 4.91 -13.26
CA PRO A 164 -2.36 5.79 -13.78
C PRO A 164 -2.59 7.06 -12.96
N ARG A 165 -2.48 6.98 -11.62
CA ARG A 165 -2.64 8.13 -10.72
C ARG A 165 -1.59 9.22 -10.90
N GLU A 166 -0.36 8.87 -11.30
CA GLU A 166 0.72 9.84 -11.53
C GLU A 166 0.52 10.54 -12.88
N ILE A 167 0.09 9.79 -13.90
CA ILE A 167 -0.32 10.35 -15.20
C ILE A 167 -1.52 11.29 -15.01
N ALA A 168 -2.51 10.88 -14.22
CA ALA A 168 -3.66 11.72 -13.86
C ALA A 168 -3.21 13.01 -13.14
N GLY A 169 -2.31 12.90 -12.16
CA GLY A 169 -1.74 14.07 -11.47
C GLY A 169 -1.04 15.02 -12.45
N ARG A 170 -0.22 14.49 -13.36
CA ARG A 170 0.45 15.27 -14.42
C ARG A 170 -0.55 16.02 -15.28
N GLU A 171 -1.60 15.33 -15.72
CA GLU A 171 -2.63 15.90 -16.60
C GLU A 171 -3.50 16.94 -15.87
N VAL A 172 -3.88 16.70 -14.62
CA VAL A 172 -4.57 17.68 -13.76
C VAL A 172 -3.76 18.96 -13.67
N LYS A 173 -2.47 18.86 -13.35
CA LYS A 173 -1.59 20.03 -13.26
C LYS A 173 -1.49 20.75 -14.59
N ARG A 174 -1.31 20.02 -15.69
CA ARG A 174 -1.17 20.60 -17.03
C ARG A 174 -2.44 21.33 -17.47
N ARG A 175 -3.59 20.64 -17.43
CA ARG A 175 -4.87 21.14 -17.93
C ARG A 175 -5.33 22.38 -17.17
N TYR A 176 -5.42 22.28 -15.85
CA TYR A 176 -5.92 23.41 -15.05
C TYR A 176 -4.92 24.58 -14.95
N SER A 177 -3.62 24.34 -15.13
CA SER A 177 -2.66 25.46 -15.27
C SER A 177 -2.92 26.25 -16.55
N GLN A 178 -3.21 25.56 -17.67
CA GLN A 178 -3.49 26.18 -18.95
C GLN A 178 -4.85 26.89 -18.97
N GLU A 179 -5.89 26.26 -18.47
CA GLU A 179 -7.26 26.79 -18.48
C GLU A 179 -7.44 27.97 -17.50
N LEU A 180 -6.79 27.93 -16.34
CA LEU A 180 -7.01 28.91 -15.27
C LEU A 180 -5.86 29.92 -15.13
N GLY A 181 -4.78 29.78 -15.89
CA GLY A 181 -3.57 30.62 -15.75
C GLY A 181 -2.89 30.51 -14.38
N LEU A 182 -3.07 29.38 -13.69
CA LEU A 182 -2.48 29.11 -12.38
C LEU A 182 -1.14 28.39 -12.53
N ARG A 183 -0.23 28.60 -11.57
CA ARG A 183 1.00 27.77 -11.49
C ARG A 183 0.64 26.36 -10.99
N PRO A 184 1.37 25.31 -11.40
CA PRO A 184 1.12 23.94 -10.94
C PRO A 184 1.09 23.78 -9.41
N GLU A 185 1.88 24.55 -8.66
CA GLU A 185 1.92 24.52 -7.19
C GLU A 185 0.68 25.14 -6.52
N GLN A 186 -0.12 25.91 -7.27
CA GLN A 186 -1.36 26.53 -6.78
C GLN A 186 -2.58 25.65 -6.97
N ILE A 187 -2.47 24.59 -7.77
CA ILE A 187 -3.52 23.60 -8.01
C ILE A 187 -3.24 22.40 -7.10
N ALA A 188 -4.20 21.93 -6.32
CA ALA A 188 -4.08 20.68 -5.58
C ALA A 188 -4.54 19.52 -6.46
N ALA A 189 -3.74 18.48 -6.59
CA ALA A 189 -4.14 17.18 -7.12
C ALA A 189 -4.14 16.17 -5.95
N ILE A 190 -5.32 15.92 -5.38
CA ILE A 190 -5.49 15.14 -4.16
C ILE A 190 -6.11 13.79 -4.47
N TYR A 191 -5.37 12.71 -4.19
CA TYR A 191 -5.88 11.37 -4.43
C TYR A 191 -6.84 10.92 -3.33
N ILE A 192 -8.10 10.62 -3.70
CA ILE A 192 -9.07 10.03 -2.76
C ILE A 192 -8.81 8.54 -2.70
N THR A 193 -8.18 8.08 -1.63
CA THR A 193 -7.45 6.81 -1.63
C THR A 193 -8.10 5.71 -0.78
N PRO A 194 -8.16 4.46 -1.27
CA PRO A 194 -8.55 3.30 -0.47
C PRO A 194 -7.43 2.77 0.43
N CYS A 195 -6.21 3.30 0.31
CA CYS A 195 -5.03 2.72 0.93
C CYS A 195 -4.02 3.79 1.37
N GLN A 196 -3.63 3.76 2.64
CA GLN A 196 -2.58 4.61 3.20
C GLN A 196 -1.21 4.42 2.52
N ALA A 197 -0.94 3.27 1.90
CA ALA A 197 0.29 3.02 1.17
C ALA A 197 0.42 3.93 -0.07
N LYS A 198 -0.72 4.32 -0.68
CA LYS A 198 -0.75 5.30 -1.77
C LYS A 198 -0.44 6.71 -1.27
N SER A 199 -0.86 7.07 -0.05
CA SER A 199 -0.48 8.35 0.55
C SER A 199 1.03 8.47 0.67
N ILE A 200 1.70 7.43 1.18
CA ILE A 200 3.16 7.46 1.32
C ILE A 200 3.89 7.28 -0.01
N SER A 201 3.31 6.59 -1.00
CA SER A 201 3.89 6.53 -2.36
C SER A 201 3.77 7.84 -3.13
N ILE A 202 2.97 8.81 -2.65
CA ILE A 202 2.94 10.19 -3.16
C ILE A 202 3.99 11.04 -2.43
N LEU A 203 4.03 10.94 -1.09
CA LEU A 203 4.94 11.74 -0.26
C LEU A 203 6.41 11.30 -0.35
N GLN A 204 6.64 10.00 -0.56
CA GLN A 204 7.96 9.39 -0.70
C GLN A 204 7.89 8.26 -1.76
N PRO A 205 7.85 8.62 -3.05
CA PRO A 205 7.79 7.66 -4.16
C PRO A 205 8.99 6.71 -4.17
N ALA A 206 8.82 5.50 -4.71
CA ALA A 206 9.83 4.44 -4.65
C ALA A 206 10.99 4.67 -5.63
N GLU A 207 10.69 5.38 -6.72
CA GLU A 207 11.55 5.81 -7.81
C GLU A 207 12.36 7.07 -7.48
N GLU A 208 12.23 7.63 -6.27
CA GLU A 208 12.94 8.82 -5.78
C GLU A 208 12.68 10.11 -6.60
N VAL A 209 11.59 10.15 -7.36
CA VAL A 209 11.12 11.32 -8.11
C VAL A 209 9.95 11.97 -7.39
N LYS A 210 9.79 13.29 -7.50
CA LYS A 210 8.63 14.00 -6.95
C LYS A 210 7.34 13.58 -7.66
N SER A 211 6.33 13.17 -6.88
CA SER A 211 4.98 12.89 -7.38
C SER A 211 4.32 14.14 -7.97
N TYR A 212 3.45 13.95 -8.97
CA TYR A 212 2.59 15.03 -9.47
C TYR A 212 1.39 15.32 -8.57
N LEU A 213 1.06 14.39 -7.67
CA LEU A 213 0.01 14.54 -6.67
C LEU A 213 0.55 15.26 -5.43
N ASP A 214 -0.29 16.07 -4.78
CA ASP A 214 0.12 16.85 -3.60
C ASP A 214 -0.22 16.17 -2.27
N GLY A 215 -0.95 15.06 -2.31
CA GLY A 215 -1.31 14.26 -1.14
C GLY A 215 -2.46 13.31 -1.41
N ALA A 216 -2.93 12.66 -0.34
CA ALA A 216 -4.07 11.76 -0.40
C ALA A 216 -4.94 11.88 0.86
N ILE A 217 -6.25 11.77 0.65
CA ILE A 217 -7.28 11.72 1.70
C ILE A 217 -7.88 10.32 1.70
N GLY A 218 -7.99 9.71 2.88
CA GLY A 218 -8.58 8.38 3.00
C GLY A 218 -10.07 8.36 2.71
N ILE A 219 -10.56 7.36 1.98
CA ILE A 219 -12.00 7.17 1.77
C ILE A 219 -12.75 7.14 3.11
N SER A 220 -12.23 6.43 4.11
CA SER A 220 -12.82 6.33 5.44
C SER A 220 -12.89 7.66 6.21
N GLU A 221 -12.07 8.64 5.85
CA GLU A 221 -12.03 9.96 6.49
C GLU A 221 -13.16 10.86 5.98
N ILE A 222 -13.55 10.72 4.72
CA ILE A 222 -14.64 11.50 4.10
C ILE A 222 -15.96 10.73 4.00
N TYR A 223 -15.95 9.43 4.32
CA TYR A 223 -17.08 8.53 4.09
C TYR A 223 -18.40 9.05 4.66
N ASN A 224 -18.40 9.43 5.94
CA ASN A 224 -19.61 9.88 6.63
C ASN A 224 -20.14 11.20 6.06
N ASP A 225 -19.24 12.11 5.66
CA ASP A 225 -19.63 13.39 5.08
C ASP A 225 -20.24 13.20 3.69
N VAL A 226 -19.62 12.36 2.86
CA VAL A 226 -20.17 11.97 1.54
C VAL A 226 -21.53 11.30 1.72
N LEU A 227 -21.63 10.29 2.59
CA LEU A 227 -22.87 9.57 2.87
C LEU A 227 -23.98 10.53 3.33
N PHE A 228 -23.66 11.49 4.21
CA PHE A 228 -24.62 12.50 4.64
C PHE A 228 -25.13 13.35 3.47
N ARG A 229 -24.26 13.78 2.54
CA ARG A 229 -24.68 14.52 1.33
C ARG A 229 -25.57 13.67 0.42
N LEU A 230 -25.20 12.41 0.19
CA LEU A 230 -25.99 11.46 -0.61
C LEU A 230 -27.40 11.24 -0.07
N ARG A 231 -27.59 11.28 1.26
CA ARG A 231 -28.90 11.12 1.89
C ARG A 231 -29.71 12.41 1.96
N LYS A 232 -29.07 13.57 1.88
CA LYS A 232 -29.72 14.89 1.91
C LYS A 232 -30.24 15.31 0.52
N ASP A 233 -29.52 14.98 -0.55
CA ASP A 233 -29.88 15.33 -1.92
C ASP A 233 -30.87 14.32 -2.54
N THR A 234 -32.17 14.63 -2.41
CA THR A 234 -33.28 13.89 -3.05
C THR A 234 -33.79 14.56 -4.34
N LYS A 235 -33.22 15.70 -4.76
CA LYS A 235 -33.68 16.45 -5.94
C LYS A 235 -32.84 16.10 -7.19
N LYS A 236 -33.53 15.85 -8.32
CA LYS A 236 -32.92 15.63 -9.65
C LYS A 236 -32.05 16.83 -10.07
N LEU A 237 -30.92 16.53 -10.73
CA LEU A 237 -29.90 17.48 -11.15
C LEU A 237 -30.38 18.49 -12.22
N PRO A 238 -29.90 19.75 -12.18
CA PRO A 238 -29.76 20.63 -13.35
C PRO A 238 -28.69 20.10 -14.32
N SER A 239 -28.92 20.18 -15.63
CA SER A 239 -28.14 19.54 -16.69
C SER A 239 -26.80 20.22 -17.03
N ASP A 240 -26.50 21.37 -16.46
CA ASP A 240 -25.43 22.29 -16.87
C ASP A 240 -24.06 22.02 -16.21
N ARG A 241 -23.99 21.09 -15.25
CA ARG A 241 -22.73 20.64 -14.62
C ARG A 241 -22.36 19.18 -14.97
N GLN A 242 -22.91 18.65 -16.07
CA GLN A 242 -22.85 17.22 -16.41
C GLN A 242 -21.66 16.79 -17.28
N GLU A 243 -20.83 17.71 -17.78
CA GLU A 243 -19.72 17.32 -18.66
C GLU A 243 -18.55 16.72 -17.84
N GLY A 244 -18.47 15.38 -17.84
CA GLY A 244 -17.36 14.59 -17.28
C GLY A 244 -17.68 13.72 -16.05
N LEU A 245 -18.90 13.19 -15.93
CA LEU A 245 -19.33 12.36 -14.78
C LEU A 245 -19.34 10.87 -15.15
N VAL A 246 -18.21 10.19 -14.96
CA VAL A 246 -17.92 8.77 -15.21
C VAL A 246 -18.53 8.24 -16.50
N ASP A 247 -17.80 8.39 -17.60
CA ASP A 247 -18.30 8.04 -18.94
C ASP A 247 -17.95 6.61 -19.38
N SER A 248 -17.29 5.81 -18.53
CA SER A 248 -16.95 4.43 -18.87
C SER A 248 -16.95 3.49 -17.67
N GLY A 249 -17.56 2.31 -17.85
CA GLY A 249 -17.43 1.17 -16.95
C GLY A 249 -15.99 0.66 -16.81
N ASP A 250 -15.11 0.95 -17.79
CA ASP A 250 -13.74 0.43 -17.82
C ASP A 250 -12.88 0.96 -16.68
N PHE A 251 -13.21 2.17 -16.21
CA PHE A 251 -12.62 2.79 -15.04
C PHE A 251 -12.66 1.90 -13.79
N PHE A 252 -13.71 1.08 -13.64
CA PHE A 252 -13.90 0.21 -12.47
C PHE A 252 -13.08 -1.08 -12.51
N HIS A 253 -12.50 -1.47 -13.65
CA HIS A 253 -11.68 -2.67 -13.73
C HIS A 253 -10.50 -2.61 -12.75
N TRP A 254 -9.84 -1.44 -12.66
CA TRP A 254 -8.67 -1.21 -11.82
C TRP A 254 -8.95 -1.10 -10.32
N ALA A 255 -10.21 -1.14 -9.88
CA ALA A 255 -10.55 -1.26 -8.46
C ALA A 255 -10.33 -2.70 -7.95
N ASN A 256 -10.37 -3.67 -8.86
CA ASN A 256 -10.42 -5.11 -8.58
C ASN A 256 -9.12 -5.79 -9.01
N PRO A 257 -8.86 -7.00 -8.49
CA PRO A 257 -7.95 -7.94 -9.12
C PRO A 257 -8.45 -8.27 -10.53
N GLU A 258 -7.55 -8.64 -11.43
CA GLU A 258 -7.89 -8.91 -12.85
C GLU A 258 -8.27 -7.63 -13.61
N GLY A 259 -7.80 -6.48 -13.13
CA GLY A 259 -8.11 -5.16 -13.69
C GLY A 259 -7.10 -4.67 -14.72
N GLU A 260 -5.84 -5.09 -14.62
CA GLU A 260 -4.70 -4.61 -15.42
C GLU A 260 -4.47 -5.45 -16.68
N PHE A 261 -5.40 -6.35 -16.98
CA PHE A 261 -5.23 -7.47 -17.91
C PHE A 261 -6.06 -7.45 -19.21
N PRO A 262 -6.88 -6.44 -19.59
CA PRO A 262 -7.88 -6.66 -20.64
C PRO A 262 -7.31 -7.04 -22.03
N ASN A 263 -6.01 -6.81 -22.30
CA ASN A 263 -5.37 -7.03 -23.61
C ASN A 263 -4.20 -8.04 -23.61
N LEU A 264 -3.93 -8.74 -22.51
CA LEU A 264 -2.90 -9.76 -22.43
C LEU A 264 -3.51 -11.17 -22.63
N SER A 265 -2.68 -12.20 -22.83
CA SER A 265 -3.17 -13.59 -22.99
C SER A 265 -3.58 -14.20 -21.65
N PRO A 266 -4.79 -14.80 -21.50
CA PRO A 266 -5.21 -15.38 -20.22
C PRO A 266 -4.34 -16.58 -19.80
N GLU A 267 -3.62 -17.16 -20.75
CA GLU A 267 -2.74 -18.31 -20.52
C GLU A 267 -1.44 -17.94 -19.78
N HIS A 268 -1.01 -16.67 -19.88
CA HIS A 268 0.28 -16.18 -19.37
C HIS A 268 0.13 -15.07 -18.35
N TYR A 269 -1.06 -14.91 -17.80
CA TYR A 269 -1.38 -13.89 -16.82
C TYR A 269 -1.80 -14.50 -15.49
N LEU A 270 -1.31 -13.93 -14.39
CA LEU A 270 -1.63 -14.40 -13.05
C LEU A 270 -2.03 -13.24 -12.13
N PRO A 271 -3.32 -13.13 -11.74
CA PRO A 271 -3.75 -12.25 -10.67
C PRO A 271 -3.47 -12.91 -9.30
N VAL A 272 -2.84 -12.18 -8.39
CA VAL A 272 -2.59 -12.64 -7.03
C VAL A 272 -3.01 -11.57 -6.03
N THR A 273 -3.80 -11.97 -5.05
CA THR A 273 -4.25 -11.06 -3.99
C THR A 273 -3.90 -11.61 -2.63
N GLY A 274 -3.69 -10.71 -1.68
CA GLY A 274 -3.32 -11.08 -0.33
C GLY A 274 -1.82 -11.28 -0.20
N LEU A 275 -1.24 -10.53 0.73
CA LEU A 275 0.20 -10.47 0.90
C LEU A 275 0.85 -11.84 1.19
N THR A 276 0.19 -12.69 1.97
CA THR A 276 0.69 -14.04 2.28
C THR A 276 0.85 -14.90 1.02
N ASP A 277 -0.09 -14.81 0.09
CA ASP A 277 -0.03 -15.59 -1.15
C ASP A 277 0.94 -14.97 -2.16
N ILE A 278 1.02 -13.64 -2.23
CA ILE A 278 2.06 -12.93 -2.99
C ILE A 278 3.46 -13.36 -2.57
N MET A 279 3.74 -13.45 -1.26
CA MET A 279 5.05 -13.91 -0.77
C MET A 279 5.36 -15.36 -1.19
N LYS A 280 4.36 -16.26 -1.21
CA LYS A 280 4.54 -17.63 -1.71
C LYS A 280 4.89 -17.61 -3.19
N VAL A 281 4.15 -16.84 -3.99
CA VAL A 281 4.36 -16.68 -5.42
C VAL A 281 5.74 -16.10 -5.72
N PHE A 282 6.17 -15.06 -5.01
CA PHE A 282 7.52 -14.48 -5.20
C PHE A 282 8.64 -15.48 -4.87
N ASN A 283 8.48 -16.30 -3.83
CA ASN A 283 9.44 -17.39 -3.57
C ASN A 283 9.50 -18.39 -4.73
N ASP A 284 8.37 -18.64 -5.40
CA ASP A 284 8.31 -19.54 -6.55
C ASP A 284 8.88 -18.89 -7.83
N VAL A 285 8.71 -17.57 -8.00
CA VAL A 285 9.40 -16.79 -9.05
C VAL A 285 10.92 -16.86 -8.87
N GLU A 286 11.45 -16.60 -7.67
CA GLU A 286 12.90 -16.70 -7.40
C GLU A 286 13.46 -18.11 -7.64
N ARG A 287 12.61 -19.15 -7.51
CA ARG A 287 12.96 -20.55 -7.80
C ARG A 287 12.75 -20.94 -9.26
N GLY A 288 12.32 -20.02 -10.11
CA GLY A 288 12.08 -20.26 -11.54
C GLY A 288 10.86 -21.15 -11.85
N ARG A 289 9.90 -21.29 -10.93
CA ARG A 289 8.74 -22.19 -11.09
C ARG A 289 7.58 -21.59 -11.89
N LEU A 290 7.59 -20.28 -12.11
CA LEU A 290 6.51 -19.53 -12.78
C LEU A 290 6.99 -18.85 -14.07
N SER A 291 7.91 -19.49 -14.80
CA SER A 291 8.49 -18.96 -16.04
C SER A 291 7.52 -18.92 -17.22
N ASN A 292 6.39 -19.62 -17.13
CA ASN A 292 5.31 -19.58 -18.12
C ASN A 292 4.33 -18.40 -17.93
N ILE A 293 4.52 -17.60 -16.88
CA ILE A 293 3.71 -16.40 -16.60
C ILE A 293 4.47 -15.19 -17.12
N GLU A 294 3.87 -14.43 -18.02
CA GLU A 294 4.44 -13.20 -18.59
C GLU A 294 4.15 -11.99 -17.71
N PHE A 295 2.95 -11.91 -17.11
CA PHE A 295 2.55 -10.78 -16.28
C PHE A 295 1.88 -11.21 -14.98
N LEU A 296 2.35 -10.64 -13.87
CA LEU A 296 1.89 -10.92 -12.52
C LEU A 296 1.25 -9.65 -11.92
N GLU A 297 -0.07 -9.63 -11.86
CA GLU A 297 -0.83 -8.55 -11.21
C GLU A 297 -0.96 -8.88 -9.72
N CYS A 298 -0.40 -8.04 -8.85
CA CYS A 298 -0.33 -8.29 -7.42
C CYS A 298 -1.02 -7.19 -6.61
N HIS A 299 -1.96 -7.58 -5.76
CA HIS A 299 -2.59 -6.67 -4.79
C HIS A 299 -2.44 -7.18 -3.36
N ALA A 300 -1.78 -6.39 -2.50
CA ALA A 300 -1.50 -6.82 -1.12
C ALA A 300 -2.76 -7.10 -0.28
N CYS A 301 -3.87 -6.42 -0.57
CA CYS A 301 -5.14 -6.62 0.14
C CYS A 301 -5.98 -7.71 -0.55
N PRO A 302 -6.70 -8.56 0.21
CA PRO A 302 -7.71 -9.44 -0.37
C PRO A 302 -8.74 -8.65 -1.17
N GLY A 303 -9.06 -9.10 -2.39
CA GLY A 303 -10.03 -8.42 -3.26
C GLY A 303 -9.55 -7.09 -3.84
N GLY A 304 -8.24 -6.84 -3.87
CA GLY A 304 -7.68 -5.66 -4.54
C GLY A 304 -7.86 -4.37 -3.75
N CYS A 305 -7.97 -3.25 -4.47
CA CYS A 305 -8.14 -1.93 -3.85
C CYS A 305 -9.51 -1.76 -3.18
N LEU A 306 -10.52 -2.56 -3.53
CA LEU A 306 -11.82 -2.58 -2.83
C LEU A 306 -11.70 -2.95 -1.35
N GLY A 307 -10.74 -3.81 -1.01
CA GLY A 307 -10.44 -4.24 0.36
C GLY A 307 -9.34 -3.46 1.05
N GLY A 308 -8.99 -2.28 0.53
CA GLY A 308 -7.95 -1.42 1.09
C GLY A 308 -8.24 -0.99 2.53
N ASN A 309 -7.22 -0.73 3.33
CA ASN A 309 -7.39 -0.43 4.76
C ASN A 309 -8.00 0.95 5.08
N LEU A 310 -8.24 1.80 4.08
CA LEU A 310 -9.00 3.04 4.21
C LEU A 310 -10.38 2.95 3.56
N THR A 311 -10.82 1.76 3.14
CA THR A 311 -12.22 1.54 2.73
C THR A 311 -13.12 1.29 3.93
N VAL A 312 -14.44 1.35 3.74
CA VAL A 312 -15.43 1.27 4.84
C VAL A 312 -16.44 0.15 4.61
N GLU A 313 -16.90 -0.02 3.38
CA GLU A 313 -17.91 -1.03 3.05
C GLU A 313 -17.33 -2.44 3.15
N ASN A 314 -18.19 -3.41 3.39
CA ASN A 314 -17.84 -4.81 3.27
C ASN A 314 -17.29 -5.10 1.86
N LEU A 315 -16.14 -5.78 1.78
CA LEU A 315 -15.47 -6.09 0.51
C LEU A 315 -16.41 -6.71 -0.54
N TYR A 316 -17.27 -7.64 -0.14
CA TYR A 316 -18.16 -8.33 -1.08
C TYR A 316 -19.35 -7.47 -1.49
N ALA A 317 -19.84 -6.60 -0.61
CA ALA A 317 -20.84 -5.59 -0.97
C ALA A 317 -20.25 -4.57 -1.96
N ALA A 318 -19.03 -4.08 -1.70
CA ALA A 318 -18.31 -3.21 -2.62
C ALA A 318 -18.05 -3.89 -3.98
N ARG A 319 -17.67 -5.17 -3.98
CA ARG A 319 -17.51 -5.95 -5.21
C ARG A 319 -18.84 -6.14 -5.96
N SER A 320 -19.94 -6.35 -5.25
CA SER A 320 -21.27 -6.43 -5.87
C SER A 320 -21.66 -5.11 -6.53
N LYS A 321 -21.39 -3.97 -5.87
CA LYS A 321 -21.58 -2.63 -6.42
C LYS A 321 -20.72 -2.41 -7.66
N ASP A 322 -19.45 -2.80 -7.62
CA ASP A 322 -18.53 -2.71 -8.75
C ASP A 322 -19.04 -3.45 -9.99
N LEU A 323 -19.44 -4.72 -9.83
CA LEU A 323 -20.02 -5.52 -10.91
C LEU A 323 -21.31 -4.88 -11.46
N HIS A 324 -22.13 -4.32 -10.57
CA HIS A 324 -23.32 -3.58 -10.97
C HIS A 324 -22.99 -2.35 -11.81
N LEU A 325 -21.99 -1.55 -11.41
CA LEU A 325 -21.53 -0.38 -12.17
C LEU A 325 -21.02 -0.79 -13.55
N LYS A 326 -20.12 -1.79 -13.63
CA LYS A 326 -19.60 -2.29 -14.91
C LYS A 326 -20.69 -2.77 -15.86
N ALA A 327 -21.72 -3.44 -15.35
CA ALA A 327 -22.80 -3.98 -16.17
C ALA A 327 -23.79 -2.92 -16.68
N ASN A 328 -23.96 -1.81 -15.95
CA ASN A 328 -25.02 -0.84 -16.23
C ASN A 328 -24.52 0.53 -16.72
N MET A 329 -23.21 0.76 -16.71
CA MET A 329 -22.64 2.00 -17.23
C MET A 329 -22.49 1.97 -18.75
N PRO A 330 -22.60 3.15 -19.41
CA PRO A 330 -22.43 3.23 -20.84
C PRO A 330 -21.03 2.79 -21.24
N LYS A 331 -20.92 2.28 -22.47
CA LYS A 331 -19.63 2.10 -23.11
C LYS A 331 -18.98 3.47 -23.36
N PRO A 332 -17.64 3.57 -23.32
CA PRO A 332 -16.97 4.82 -23.60
C PRO A 332 -17.37 5.37 -24.97
N PRO A 333 -17.58 6.70 -25.08
CA PRO A 333 -17.93 7.34 -26.34
C PRO A 333 -16.71 7.35 -27.30
N PRO A 334 -16.89 7.50 -28.62
CA PRO A 334 -15.79 7.50 -29.59
C PRO A 334 -14.67 8.52 -29.31
N GLU A 335 -15.00 9.63 -28.65
CA GLU A 335 -14.07 10.66 -28.18
C GLU A 335 -13.02 10.07 -27.23
N PHE A 336 -13.41 9.11 -26.39
CA PHE A 336 -12.52 8.43 -25.44
C PHE A 336 -11.37 7.74 -26.17
N GLU A 337 -11.69 6.90 -27.15
CA GLU A 337 -10.68 6.18 -27.94
C GLU A 337 -9.78 7.11 -28.73
N ARG A 338 -10.32 8.21 -29.28
CA ARG A 338 -9.51 9.22 -29.97
C ARG A 338 -8.52 9.90 -29.02
N GLU A 339 -8.96 10.23 -27.81
CA GLU A 339 -8.13 10.85 -26.79
C GLU A 339 -7.02 9.89 -26.33
N VAL A 340 -7.36 8.64 -26.02
CA VAL A 340 -6.40 7.60 -25.65
C VAL A 340 -5.37 7.39 -26.75
N ALA A 341 -5.81 7.21 -28.01
CA ALA A 341 -4.90 7.00 -29.14
C ALA A 341 -3.94 8.19 -29.33
N ARG A 342 -4.46 9.42 -29.24
CA ARG A 342 -3.65 10.65 -29.36
C ARG A 342 -2.61 10.74 -28.24
N ARG A 343 -3.03 10.56 -26.98
CA ARG A 343 -2.14 10.65 -25.81
C ARG A 343 -1.11 9.52 -25.81
N TYR A 344 -1.50 8.29 -26.13
CA TYR A 344 -0.58 7.15 -26.21
C TYR A 344 0.53 7.36 -27.25
N ALA A 345 0.20 7.99 -28.37
CA ALA A 345 1.17 8.28 -29.43
C ALA A 345 2.15 9.42 -29.09
N THR A 346 1.86 10.25 -28.08
CA THR A 346 2.59 11.51 -27.84
C THR A 346 3.19 11.62 -26.45
N GLU A 347 2.66 10.91 -25.45
CA GLU A 347 3.12 10.98 -24.08
C GLU A 347 4.18 9.93 -23.77
N ASP A 348 5.17 10.33 -22.98
CA ASP A 348 6.06 9.39 -22.32
C ASP A 348 5.36 8.79 -21.08
N LEU A 349 5.18 7.47 -21.11
CA LEU A 349 4.56 6.66 -20.07
C LEU A 349 5.60 5.83 -19.29
N ALA A 350 6.90 5.97 -19.61
CA ALA A 350 7.96 5.32 -18.86
C ALA A 350 8.08 5.92 -17.46
N MET A 351 8.43 5.07 -16.50
CA MET A 351 8.71 5.50 -15.14
C MET A 351 9.85 6.54 -15.12
N ARG A 352 9.64 7.68 -14.44
CA ARG A 352 10.61 8.80 -14.43
C ARG A 352 11.90 8.56 -13.64
N GLY A 353 11.94 7.50 -12.85
CA GLY A 353 13.08 7.14 -12.02
C GLY A 353 13.28 5.63 -11.97
N SER A 354 14.24 5.17 -11.17
CA SER A 354 14.48 3.74 -10.98
C SER A 354 14.14 3.32 -9.56
N ILE A 355 13.37 2.23 -9.46
CA ILE A 355 13.13 1.56 -8.18
C ILE A 355 14.40 0.79 -7.83
N LYS A 356 14.88 0.98 -6.59
CA LYS A 356 16.07 0.30 -6.07
C LYS A 356 15.71 -0.55 -4.86
N PRO A 357 16.47 -1.63 -4.57
CA PRO A 357 16.37 -2.31 -3.30
C PRO A 357 16.50 -1.34 -2.12
N ARG A 358 15.66 -1.48 -1.09
CA ARG A 358 15.83 -0.77 0.17
C ARG A 358 16.81 -1.57 1.02
N SER A 359 17.96 -1.00 1.35
CA SER A 359 18.92 -1.72 2.21
C SER A 359 18.34 -1.88 3.61
N MET A 360 18.14 -3.14 4.01
CA MET A 360 17.79 -3.54 5.38
C MET A 360 18.87 -3.15 6.41
N ALA A 361 20.08 -2.86 5.91
CA ALA A 361 21.18 -2.32 6.68
C ALA A 361 21.26 -0.82 6.40
N LYS A 362 21.06 -0.01 7.43
CA LYS A 362 21.14 1.45 7.38
C LYS A 362 22.55 2.00 7.17
N ASP A 363 23.52 1.16 6.84
CA ASP A 363 24.92 1.53 6.74
C ASP A 363 25.54 0.82 5.54
N VAL A 364 26.49 1.48 4.89
CA VAL A 364 27.56 0.82 4.13
C VAL A 364 28.39 0.04 5.15
N VAL A 365 27.80 -1.04 5.67
CA VAL A 365 28.48 -1.98 6.55
C VAL A 365 29.37 -2.80 5.64
N ASP A 366 30.69 -2.73 5.86
CA ASP A 366 31.64 -3.64 5.21
C ASP A 366 31.11 -5.08 5.29
N LEU A 367 31.25 -5.83 4.19
CA LEU A 367 30.80 -7.22 4.08
C LEU A 367 31.21 -8.04 5.30
N ARG A 368 32.40 -7.77 5.85
CA ARG A 368 32.90 -8.39 7.08
C ARG A 368 31.96 -8.19 8.26
N GLU A 369 31.50 -6.97 8.53
CA GLU A 369 30.62 -6.69 9.65
C GLU A 369 29.21 -7.28 9.42
N ARG A 370 28.70 -7.31 8.18
CA ARG A 370 27.45 -8.03 7.86
C ARG A 370 27.53 -9.52 8.20
N VAL A 371 28.65 -10.16 7.82
CA VAL A 371 28.90 -11.57 8.13
C VAL A 371 29.02 -11.77 9.64
N MET A 372 29.70 -10.89 10.36
CA MET A 372 29.83 -10.95 11.82
C MET A 372 28.48 -10.82 12.53
N ARG A 373 27.63 -9.85 12.13
CA ARG A 373 26.28 -9.68 12.67
C ARG A 373 25.44 -10.94 12.44
N ARG A 374 25.51 -11.54 11.24
CA ARG A 374 24.79 -12.78 10.93
C ARG A 374 25.24 -13.95 11.79
N LYS A 375 26.56 -14.16 11.94
CA LYS A 375 27.12 -15.20 12.83
C LYS A 375 26.67 -15.01 14.27
N ARG A 376 26.73 -13.77 14.78
CA ARG A 376 26.25 -13.45 16.13
C ARG A 376 24.76 -13.75 16.30
N ALA A 377 23.92 -13.42 15.32
CA ALA A 377 22.49 -13.75 15.36
C ALA A 377 22.28 -15.27 15.42
N GLU A 378 22.99 -16.05 14.60
CA GLU A 378 22.91 -17.51 14.59
C GLU A 378 23.36 -18.13 15.93
N GLU A 379 24.40 -17.59 16.56
CA GLU A 379 24.86 -18.01 17.89
C GLU A 379 23.82 -17.71 18.97
N VAL A 380 23.26 -16.49 18.98
CA VAL A 380 22.19 -16.11 19.92
C VAL A 380 20.97 -17.01 19.73
N LEU A 381 20.58 -17.29 18.49
CA LEU A 381 19.42 -18.12 18.17
C LEU A 381 19.52 -19.53 18.74
N LYS A 382 20.72 -20.15 18.69
CA LYS A 382 20.97 -21.47 19.29
C LYS A 382 20.75 -21.50 20.81
N GLY A 383 20.94 -20.37 21.49
CA GLY A 383 20.71 -20.23 22.94
C GLY A 383 19.27 -19.92 23.32
N LEU A 384 18.40 -19.60 22.36
CA LEU A 384 17.00 -19.26 22.60
C LEU A 384 16.11 -20.50 22.67
N PRO A 385 14.95 -20.42 23.35
CA PRO A 385 14.05 -21.57 23.50
C PRO A 385 13.28 -21.96 22.23
N LEU A 386 13.39 -21.19 21.15
CA LEU A 386 12.74 -21.43 19.84
C LEU A 386 11.20 -21.56 19.88
N LEU A 387 10.56 -21.04 20.94
CA LEU A 387 9.11 -21.11 21.12
C LEU A 387 8.32 -20.10 20.27
N ASN A 388 8.98 -19.07 19.74
CA ASN A 388 8.34 -17.98 18.98
C ASN A 388 7.11 -17.36 19.68
N CYS A 389 7.15 -17.29 21.03
CA CYS A 389 6.00 -16.90 21.84
C CYS A 389 5.64 -15.40 21.81
N GLY A 390 6.56 -14.54 21.36
CA GLY A 390 6.37 -13.09 21.32
C GLY A 390 6.51 -12.35 22.65
N LEU A 391 6.74 -13.04 23.78
CA LEU A 391 6.68 -12.43 25.13
C LEU A 391 7.75 -11.36 25.39
N CYS A 392 8.90 -11.41 24.72
CA CYS A 392 9.94 -10.39 24.81
C CYS A 392 9.70 -9.19 23.88
N GLY A 393 8.57 -9.16 23.16
CA GLY A 393 8.26 -8.08 22.23
C GLY A 393 8.87 -8.20 20.84
N ALA A 394 9.51 -9.32 20.52
CA ALA A 394 9.93 -9.67 19.17
C ALA A 394 9.00 -10.76 18.59
N PRO A 395 8.61 -10.71 17.30
CA PRO A 395 7.67 -11.66 16.71
C PRO A 395 8.12 -13.13 16.79
N SER A 396 9.41 -13.40 16.62
CA SER A 396 10.00 -14.74 16.73
C SER A 396 11.33 -14.74 17.49
N CYS A 397 11.80 -15.93 17.85
CA CYS A 397 13.15 -16.08 18.42
C CYS A 397 14.24 -15.62 17.45
N LYS A 398 14.03 -15.82 16.14
CA LYS A 398 14.94 -15.33 15.10
C LYS A 398 15.01 -13.79 15.08
N ASP A 399 13.85 -13.12 15.15
CA ASP A 399 13.81 -11.66 15.20
C ASP A 399 14.51 -11.10 16.43
N HIS A 400 14.32 -11.78 17.58
CA HIS A 400 15.00 -11.42 18.81
C HIS A 400 16.53 -11.58 18.66
N SER A 401 17.01 -12.69 18.07
CA SER A 401 18.44 -12.87 17.84
C SER A 401 19.02 -11.85 16.86
N ASP A 402 18.27 -11.48 15.82
CA ASP A 402 18.67 -10.45 14.86
C ASP A 402 18.74 -9.07 15.53
N ASP A 403 17.83 -8.78 16.46
CA ASP A 403 17.85 -7.55 17.26
C ASP A 403 19.05 -7.51 18.23
N VAL A 404 19.40 -8.62 18.87
CA VAL A 404 20.59 -8.71 19.74
C VAL A 404 21.87 -8.50 18.92
N ALA A 405 21.95 -9.12 17.74
CA ALA A 405 23.10 -8.97 16.85
C ALA A 405 23.28 -7.54 16.36
N GLN A 406 22.17 -6.79 16.24
CA GLN A 406 22.15 -5.38 15.86
C GLN A 406 22.17 -4.43 17.07
N ALA A 407 22.45 -4.94 18.28
CA ALA A 407 22.51 -4.18 19.53
C ALA A 407 21.24 -3.36 19.84
N ARG A 408 20.07 -3.80 19.32
CA ARG A 408 18.76 -3.20 19.64
C ARG A 408 18.18 -3.69 20.96
N THR A 409 18.69 -4.82 21.47
CA THR A 409 18.16 -5.54 22.64
C THR A 409 19.25 -6.43 23.23
N GLU A 410 19.03 -6.92 24.44
CA GLU A 410 19.90 -7.90 25.09
C GLU A 410 19.28 -9.30 25.06
N ILE A 411 20.12 -10.35 25.06
CA ILE A 411 19.64 -11.74 25.13
C ILE A 411 18.80 -12.01 26.39
N SER A 412 19.09 -11.26 27.47
CA SER A 412 18.36 -11.34 28.74
C SER A 412 16.95 -10.75 28.68
N ASP A 413 16.58 -10.04 27.61
CA ASP A 413 15.21 -9.56 27.41
C ASP A 413 14.27 -10.72 27.03
N CYS A 414 14.80 -11.86 26.61
CA CYS A 414 14.04 -13.10 26.54
C CYS A 414 13.55 -13.49 27.94
N VAL A 415 12.23 -13.56 28.14
CA VAL A 415 11.61 -13.87 29.45
C VAL A 415 12.17 -15.16 30.06
N PHE A 416 12.49 -16.16 29.23
CA PHE A 416 13.06 -17.45 29.65
C PHE A 416 14.54 -17.38 30.04
N LEU A 417 15.28 -16.40 29.52
CA LEU A 417 16.71 -16.17 29.83
C LEU A 417 16.93 -14.96 30.74
N SER A 418 15.86 -14.36 31.25
CA SER A 418 15.93 -13.24 32.16
C SER A 418 16.70 -13.64 33.43
N LYS A 419 17.46 -12.68 33.98
CA LYS A 419 18.24 -12.90 35.21
C LYS A 419 17.36 -13.42 36.36
N ALA A 420 16.18 -12.85 36.52
CA ALA A 420 15.20 -13.29 37.53
C ALA A 420 14.78 -14.76 37.34
N ARG A 421 14.55 -15.19 36.09
CA ARG A 421 14.19 -16.59 35.79
C ARG A 421 15.36 -17.54 36.05
N ILE A 422 16.57 -17.18 35.63
CA ILE A 422 17.77 -17.98 35.87
C ILE A 422 18.02 -18.13 37.38
N ASP A 423 17.89 -17.04 38.14
CA ASP A 423 18.07 -17.06 39.59
C ASP A 423 16.98 -17.88 40.30
N GLN A 424 15.73 -17.83 39.81
CA GLN A 424 14.65 -18.70 40.28
C GLN A 424 14.98 -20.18 40.04
N LEU A 425 15.39 -20.55 38.82
CA LEU A 425 15.76 -21.93 38.48
C LEU A 425 16.94 -22.42 39.34
N ARG A 426 17.97 -21.58 39.53
CA ARG A 426 19.10 -21.88 40.42
C ARG A 426 18.65 -22.18 41.84
N LYS A 427 17.69 -21.43 42.39
CA LYS A 427 17.13 -21.68 43.73
C LYS A 427 16.34 -23.00 43.79
N THR A 428 15.57 -23.31 42.75
CA THR A 428 14.80 -24.56 42.67
C THR A 428 15.71 -25.79 42.62
N TYR A 429 16.73 -25.78 41.75
CA TYR A 429 17.62 -26.92 41.56
C TYR A 429 18.80 -26.98 42.55
N LYS A 430 19.15 -25.89 43.27
CA LYS A 430 20.09 -25.94 44.41
C LYS A 430 19.49 -26.60 45.66
N LYS A 431 18.17 -26.67 45.78
CA LYS A 431 17.54 -27.55 46.78
C LYS A 431 17.63 -28.98 46.25
N GLY A 432 18.77 -29.63 46.48
CA GLY A 432 18.93 -31.07 46.28
C GLY A 432 17.84 -31.87 47.03
N PRO A 433 17.67 -33.17 46.72
CA PRO A 433 16.60 -33.97 47.32
C PRO A 433 16.63 -33.78 48.83
N ARG A 434 15.53 -33.31 49.42
CA ARG A 434 15.36 -33.34 50.87
C ARG A 434 15.62 -34.79 51.27
N SER A 435 16.71 -35.05 51.97
CA SER A 435 16.87 -36.31 52.67
C SER A 435 15.68 -36.41 53.60
N SER A 436 14.71 -37.24 53.27
CA SER A 436 13.76 -37.79 54.23
C SER A 436 14.58 -38.63 55.20
N ARG A 437 15.19 -37.97 56.17
CA ARG A 437 15.69 -38.57 57.40
C ARG A 437 14.90 -37.93 58.52
N THR A 438 13.83 -38.62 58.88
CA THR A 438 13.46 -39.00 60.25
C THR A 438 12.31 -39.98 60.13
#